data_AF-A0A1W6B883-F1
#
_entry.id   AF-A0A1W6B883-F1
#
_cell.length_a   1.000
_cell.length_b   1.000
_cell.length_c   1.000
_cell.angle_alpha   90.00
_cell.angle_beta   90.00
_cell.angle_gamma   90.00
#
_symmetry.space_group_name_H-M   'P 1'
#
loop_
_entity.id
_entity.type
_entity.pdbx_description
1 polymer ?
#
loop_
_entity_poly.entity_id
_entity_poly.type
_entity_poly.pdbx_seq_one_letter_code
_entity_poly.pdbx_strand_id
1 'polypeptide(L)' 'MTIIPDNGILRVMQRCRLLDKHYEASFPDNNEGMHDAIEWASQICLGWHISQDAEFTAKVTSHAAA' A
#
# COMPACT_ATOMS: atom_id res chain seq x y z
N MET A 1 -5.88 -7.30 2.16
CA MET A 1 -5.79 -6.27 3.20
C MET A 1 -5.91 -6.93 4.55
N THR A 2 -5.04 -6.56 5.48
CA THR A 2 -5.12 -6.91 6.90
C THR A 2 -5.09 -5.61 7.70
N ILE A 3 -6.00 -5.45 8.65
CA ILE A 3 -6.05 -4.29 9.57
C ILE A 3 -5.95 -4.82 11.00
N ILE A 4 -5.01 -4.28 11.77
CA ILE A 4 -4.79 -4.65 13.17
C ILE A 4 -4.88 -3.36 14.00
N PRO A 5 -5.94 -3.17 14.79
CA PRO A 5 -6.01 -2.08 15.76
C PRO A 5 -5.07 -2.36 16.94
N ASP A 6 -4.28 -1.37 17.35
CA ASP A 6 -3.35 -1.41 18.48
C ASP A 6 -3.22 -0.01 19.10
N ASN A 7 -3.71 0.15 20.34
CA ASN A 7 -3.56 1.37 21.16
C ASN A 7 -3.88 2.69 20.44
N GLY A 8 -5.00 2.75 19.72
CA GLY A 8 -5.42 3.98 19.01
C GLY A 8 -4.81 4.13 17.61
N ILE A 9 -4.13 3.10 17.09
CA ILE A 9 -3.55 3.05 15.75
C ILE A 9 -4.07 1.84 14.99
N LEU A 10 -4.45 2.02 13.73
CA LEU A 10 -4.72 0.97 12.76
C LEU A 10 -3.42 0.66 12.00
N ARG A 11 -2.85 -0.53 12.22
CA ARG A 11 -1.77 -1.04 11.36
C ARG A 11 -2.39 -1.75 10.17
N VAL A 12 -2.05 -1.30 8.97
CA VAL A 12 -2.66 -1.78 7.72
C VAL A 12 -1.57 -2.41 6.86
N MET A 13 -1.82 -3.64 6.43
CA MET A 13 -0.97 -4.36 5.48
C MET A 13 -1.74 -4.61 4.18
N GLN A 14 -1.13 -4.29 3.05
CA GLN A 14 -1.71 -4.53 1.74
C GLN A 14 -0.67 -5.07 0.76
N ARG A 15 -1.05 -6.11 0.00
CA ARG A 15 -0.24 -6.66 -1.09
C ARG A 15 -0.54 -5.94 -2.40
N CYS A 16 0.50 -5.62 -3.15
CA CYS A 16 0.37 -5.28 -4.57
C CYS A 16 0.75 -6.50 -5.40
N ARG A 17 -0.21 -7.11 -6.10
CA ARG A 17 0.06 -8.29 -6.95
C ARG A 17 0.95 -7.93 -8.13
N LEU A 18 0.82 -6.73 -8.67
CA LEU A 18 1.64 -6.27 -9.80
C LEU A 18 3.12 -6.23 -9.42
N LEU A 19 3.45 -5.74 -8.23
CA LEU A 19 4.85 -5.60 -7.79
C LEU A 19 5.33 -6.78 -6.94
N ASP A 20 4.48 -7.79 -6.73
CA ASP A 20 4.70 -8.95 -5.87
C ASP A 20 5.25 -8.61 -4.47
N LYS A 21 4.75 -7.52 -3.88
CA LYS A 21 5.26 -6.95 -2.63
C LYS A 21 4.14 -6.62 -1.65
N HIS A 22 4.45 -6.70 -0.35
CA HIS A 22 3.60 -6.21 0.73
C HIS A 22 4.07 -4.84 1.21
N TYR A 23 3.11 -3.98 1.53
CA TYR A 23 3.33 -2.64 2.07
C TYR A 23 2.57 -2.52 3.38
N GLU A 24 3.10 -1.68 4.25
CA GLU A 24 2.59 -1.45 5.59
C GLU A 24 2.50 0.04 5.85
N ALA A 25 1.42 0.47 6.51
CA ALA A 25 1.21 1.83 6.97
C ALA A 25 0.41 1.83 8.28
N SER A 26 0.42 2.96 8.97
CA SER A 26 -0.30 3.16 10.22
C SER A 26 -1.18 4.40 10.12
N PHE A 27 -2.41 4.28 10.63
CA PHE A 27 -3.42 5.33 10.62
C PHE A 27 -4.02 5.49 12.03
N PRO A 28 -4.60 6.64 12.39
CA PRO A 28 -5.35 6.76 13.63
C PRO A 28 -6.54 5.79 13.69
N ASP A 29 -6.81 5.21 14.86
CA ASP A 29 -8.02 4.39 15.10
C ASP A 29 -9.22 5.30 15.39
N ASN A 30 -9.67 5.96 14.33
CA ASN A 30 -10.89 6.74 14.29
C ASN A 30 -11.51 6.65 12.87
N ASN A 31 -12.68 7.25 12.66
CA ASN A 31 -13.39 7.14 11.39
C ASN A 31 -12.61 7.71 10.20
N GLU A 32 -11.88 8.82 10.39
CA GLU A 32 -11.05 9.44 9.35
C GLU A 32 -9.85 8.54 9.02
N GLY A 33 -9.13 8.04 10.03
CA GLY A 33 -8.01 7.14 9.84
C GLY A 33 -8.41 5.79 9.22
N MET A 34 -9.62 5.28 9.49
CA MET A 34 -10.15 4.10 8.80
C MET A 34 -10.44 4.41 7.32
N HIS A 35 -10.99 5.58 7.01
CA HIS A 35 -11.19 6.00 5.62
C HIS A 35 -9.86 6.08 4.86
N ASP A 36 -8.87 6.78 5.45
CA ASP A 36 -7.53 6.94 4.86
C ASP A 36 -6.82 5.60 4.71
N ALA A 37 -6.96 4.69 5.68
CA ALA A 37 -6.44 3.33 5.61
C ALA A 37 -6.99 2.54 4.41
N ILE A 38 -8.30 2.66 4.15
CA ILE A 38 -8.96 1.99 3.03
C ILE A 38 -8.53 2.62 1.70
N GLU A 39 -8.49 3.96 1.63
CA GLU A 39 -8.03 4.67 0.44
C GLU A 39 -6.59 4.29 0.09
N TRP A 40 -5.68 4.37 1.06
CA TRP A 40 -4.29 3.97 0.90
C TRP A 40 -4.17 2.51 0.43
N ALA A 41 -4.88 1.57 1.06
CA ALA A 41 -4.83 0.17 0.66
C ALA A 41 -5.37 -0.05 -0.76
N SER A 42 -6.37 0.73 -1.19
CA SER A 42 -6.88 0.67 -2.56
C SER A 42 -5.82 1.08 -3.59
N GLN A 43 -5.09 2.18 -3.30
CA GLN A 43 -4.00 2.66 -4.15
C GLN A 43 -2.83 1.65 -4.18
N ILE A 44 -2.44 1.09 -3.03
CA ILE A 44 -1.39 0.07 -2.94
C ILE A 44 -1.74 -1.17 -3.76
N CYS A 45 -2.99 -1.64 -3.67
CA CYS A 45 -3.45 -2.81 -4.39
C CYS A 45 -3.26 -2.67 -5.91
N LEU A 46 -3.47 -1.46 -6.43
CA LEU A 46 -3.38 -1.13 -7.86
C LEU A 46 -1.97 -0.75 -8.31
N GLY A 47 -1.05 -0.49 -7.38
CA GLY A 47 0.29 0.00 -7.73
C GLY A 47 0.31 1.50 -8.02
N TRP A 48 -0.65 2.27 -7.50
CA TRP A 48 -0.84 3.70 -7.81
C TRP A 48 -0.34 4.63 -6.72
N HIS A 49 0.06 4.09 -5.57
CA HIS A 49 0.53 4.91 -4.48
C HIS A 49 2.00 5.31 -4.73
N ILE A 50 2.35 6.57 -4.47
CA ILE A 50 3.69 7.13 -4.72
C ILE A 50 4.84 6.33 -4.08
N SER A 51 4.57 5.62 -2.98
CA SER A 51 5.56 4.72 -2.35
C SER A 51 5.99 3.55 -3.24
N GLN A 52 5.32 3.34 -4.37
CA GLN A 52 5.54 2.25 -5.31
C GLN A 52 6.24 2.72 -6.60
N ASP A 53 6.43 4.03 -6.80
CA ASP A 53 6.91 4.61 -8.06
C ASP A 53 8.29 4.09 -8.46
N ALA A 54 9.23 4.00 -7.52
CA ALA A 54 10.58 3.52 -7.79
C ALA A 54 10.58 2.05 -8.26
N GLU A 55 9.71 1.23 -7.68
CA GLU A 55 9.58 -0.19 -7.99
C GLU A 55 8.86 -0.41 -9.31
N PHE A 56 7.81 0.38 -9.56
CA PHE A 56 7.12 0.39 -10.84
C PHE A 56 8.08 0.79 -11.97
N THR A 57 8.86 1.85 -11.77
CA THR A 57 9.88 2.31 -12.72
C THR A 57 10.90 1.20 -13.01
N ALA A 58 11.45 0.57 -11.96
CA ALA A 58 12.39 -0.54 -12.12
C ALA A 58 11.78 -1.70 -12.91
N LYS A 59 10.53 -2.06 -12.64
CA LYS A 59 9.83 -3.15 -13.33
C LYS A 59 9.61 -2.86 -14.82
N VAL A 60 9.23 -1.63 -15.16
CA VAL A 60 9.05 -1.19 -16.56
C VAL A 60 10.39 -1.15 -17.29
N THR A 61 11.43 -0.57 -16.69
CA THR A 61 12.77 -0.54 -17.32
C THR A 61 13.33 -1.94 -17.56
N SER A 62 13.14 -2.87 -16.60
CA SER A 62 13.54 -4.26 -16.77
C SER A 62 12.79 -4.97 -17.90
N HIS A 63 11.52 -4.66 -18.14
CA HIS A 63 10.76 -5.20 -19.27
C HIS A 63 11.21 -4.60 -20.61
N ALA A 64 11.60 -3.32 -20.64
CA ALA A 64 12.05 -2.67 -21.87
C ALA A 64 13.44 -3.13 -22.33
N ALA A 65 14.23 -3.74 -21.44
CA ALA A 65 15.56 -4.26 -21.74
C ALA A 65 15.58 -5.76 -22.12
N ALA A 66 14.43 -6.44 -22.08
CA ALA A 66 14.24 -7.85 -22.42
C ALA A 66 13.64 -8.01 -23.82
#